data_AF-A0A0G4J761-F1
#
_entry.id   AF-A0A0G4J761-F1
#
_cell.length_a   1.000
_cell.length_b   1.000
_cell.length_c   1.000
_cell.angle_alpha   90.00
_cell.angle_beta   90.00
_cell.angle_gamma   90.00
#
_symmetry.space_group_name_H-M   'P 1'
#
loop_
_entity.id
_entity.type
_entity.pdbx_description
1 polymer ?
#
loop_
_entity_poly.entity_id
_entity_poly.type
_entity_poly.pdbx_seq_one_letter_code
_entity_poly.pdbx_strand_id
1 'polypeptide(L)'
;MASPSGLLLLKQSTVRLYRCILTLHRRMLPWEVRNLMDKQVRYLFREHWRKKEHVLREFIAEWDSYYTDLRRFDFGVRLGPDLPSPYKEIVQKRLDARDARLKAEAKDLDPAEDDKERRRRRRPPSRSL
;
A
#
# COMPACT_ATOMS: atom_id res chain seq x y z
N MET A 1 25.13 1.66 -20.76
CA MET A 1 25.57 2.49 -19.61
C MET A 1 24.43 3.45 -19.28
N ALA A 2 23.80 3.33 -18.11
CA ALA A 2 22.72 4.23 -17.70
C ALA A 2 23.34 5.57 -17.26
N SER A 3 22.93 6.66 -17.90
CA SER A 3 23.44 7.99 -17.54
C SER A 3 22.90 8.38 -16.15
N PRO A 4 23.76 8.75 -15.17
CA PRO A 4 23.35 8.99 -13.78
C PRO A 4 22.24 10.05 -13.63
N SER A 5 22.08 10.92 -14.64
CA SER A 5 21.01 11.91 -14.73
C SER A 5 19.61 11.29 -14.90
N GLY A 6 19.49 10.15 -15.59
CA GLY A 6 18.19 9.53 -15.91
C GLY A 6 17.46 8.99 -14.68
N LEU A 7 18.17 8.27 -13.82
CA LEU A 7 17.58 7.69 -12.61
C LEU A 7 17.13 8.77 -11.61
N LEU A 8 17.89 9.86 -11.48
CA LEU A 8 17.52 10.98 -10.61
C LEU A 8 16.24 11.69 -11.08
N LEU A 9 16.09 11.90 -12.39
CA LEU A 9 14.87 12.47 -12.96
C LEU A 9 13.65 11.57 -12.76
N LEU A 10 13.82 10.25 -12.90
CA LEU A 10 12.75 9.29 -12.60
C LEU A 10 12.36 9.34 -11.12
N LYS A 11 13.34 9.37 -10.20
CA LYS A 11 13.09 9.49 -8.76
C LYS A 11 12.30 10.76 -8.42
N GLN A 12 12.67 11.91 -9.00
CA GLN A 12 11.93 13.16 -8.82
C GLN A 12 10.50 13.04 -9.36
N SER A 13 10.32 12.44 -10.53
CA SER A 13 9.01 12.20 -11.14
C SER A 13 8.14 11.28 -10.29
N THR A 14 8.70 10.22 -9.72
CA THR A 14 8.03 9.32 -8.77
C THR A 14 7.53 10.07 -7.54
N VAL A 15 8.35 10.94 -6.93
CA VAL A 15 7.94 11.73 -5.75
C VAL A 15 6.82 12.70 -6.12
N ARG A 16 6.90 13.34 -7.28
CA ARG A 16 5.85 14.23 -7.77
C ARG A 16 4.53 13.48 -7.96
N LEU A 17 4.57 12.36 -8.68
CA LEU A 17 3.39 11.52 -8.95
C LEU A 17 2.74 11.01 -7.65
N TYR A 18 3.55 10.53 -6.71
CA TYR A 18 3.10 10.15 -5.37
C TYR A 18 2.30 11.25 -4.67
N ARG A 19 2.84 12.48 -4.65
CA ARG A 19 2.16 13.62 -4.01
C ARG A 19 0.87 14.00 -4.74
N CYS A 20 0.86 13.94 -6.07
CA CYS A 20 -0.33 14.22 -6.89
C CYS A 20 -1.46 13.23 -6.58
N ILE A 21 -1.16 11.93 -6.53
CA ILE A 21 -2.16 10.88 -6.23
C ILE A 21 -2.73 11.07 -4.83
N LEU A 22 -1.88 11.27 -3.80
CA LEU A 22 -2.37 11.48 -2.43
C LEU A 22 -3.23 12.75 -2.30
N THR A 23 -2.88 13.81 -3.03
CA THR A 23 -3.67 15.03 -3.08
C THR A 23 -5.04 14.76 -3.70
N LEU A 24 -5.07 13.98 -4.78
CA LEU A 24 -6.30 13.62 -5.47
C LEU A 24 -7.20 12.73 -4.59
N HIS A 25 -6.64 11.74 -3.91
CA HIS A 25 -7.35 10.92 -2.94
C HIS A 25 -8.00 11.75 -1.83
N ARG A 26 -7.32 12.78 -1.33
CA ARG A 26 -7.88 13.68 -0.31
C ARG A 26 -9.10 14.46 -0.78
N ARG A 27 -9.15 14.77 -2.07
CA ARG A 27 -10.24 15.53 -2.69
C ARG A 27 -11.41 14.65 -3.11
N MET A 28 -11.14 13.41 -3.53
CA MET A 28 -12.12 12.54 -4.17
C MET A 28 -12.68 11.43 -3.27
N LEU A 29 -11.92 10.97 -2.27
CA LEU A 29 -12.27 9.77 -1.53
C LEU A 29 -12.78 10.10 -0.13
N PRO A 30 -13.85 9.43 0.34
CA PRO A 30 -14.22 9.41 1.76
C PRO A 30 -13.04 8.94 2.63
N TRP A 31 -13.03 9.35 3.90
CA TRP A 31 -11.89 9.16 4.80
C TRP A 31 -11.45 7.69 4.93
N GLU A 32 -12.41 6.78 5.04
CA GLU A 32 -12.19 5.34 5.21
C GLU A 32 -11.47 4.74 4.00
N VAL A 33 -11.99 5.05 2.80
CA VAL A 33 -11.43 4.57 1.53
C VAL A 33 -10.07 5.21 1.27
N ARG A 34 -9.95 6.52 1.51
CA ARG A 34 -8.70 7.27 1.39
C ARG A 34 -7.60 6.65 2.22
N ASN A 35 -7.85 6.35 3.49
CA ASN A 35 -6.84 5.77 4.37
C ASN A 35 -6.31 4.44 3.87
N LEU A 36 -7.18 3.59 3.34
CA LEU A 36 -6.77 2.32 2.77
C LEU A 36 -5.95 2.52 1.50
N MET A 37 -6.44 3.33 0.56
CA MET A 37 -5.77 3.59 -0.70
C MET A 37 -4.42 4.29 -0.47
N ASP A 38 -4.34 5.27 0.42
CA ASP A 38 -3.10 5.94 0.79
C ASP A 38 -2.07 4.98 1.38
N LYS A 39 -2.50 4.01 2.21
CA LYS A 39 -1.61 2.96 2.73
C LYS A 39 -1.04 2.11 1.59
N GLN A 40 -1.88 1.72 0.64
CA GLN A 40 -1.46 0.93 -0.53
C GLN A 40 -0.48 1.71 -1.41
N VAL A 41 -0.79 2.98 -1.74
CA VAL A 41 0.10 3.86 -2.51
C VAL A 41 1.45 4.00 -1.81
N ARG A 42 1.46 4.30 -0.50
CA ARG A 42 2.71 4.42 0.27
C ARG A 42 3.54 3.16 0.25
N TYR A 43 2.91 1.99 0.34
CA TYR A 43 3.60 0.71 0.27
C TYR A 43 4.25 0.49 -1.10
N LEU A 44 3.46 0.62 -2.18
CA LEU A 44 3.93 0.35 -3.54
C LEU A 44 5.03 1.31 -3.99
N PHE A 45 4.89 2.61 -3.70
CA PHE A 45 5.93 3.60 -3.99
C PHE A 45 7.22 3.36 -3.20
N ARG A 46 7.12 2.94 -1.93
CA ARG A 46 8.29 2.59 -1.12
C ARG A 46 9.01 1.36 -1.68
N GLU A 47 8.26 0.34 -2.08
CA GLU A 47 8.81 -0.88 -2.65
C GLU A 47 9.53 -0.61 -3.97
N HIS A 48 8.96 0.25 -4.81
CA HIS A 48 9.51 0.56 -6.13
C HIS A 48 10.65 1.57 -6.11
N TRP A 49 10.79 2.35 -5.03
CA TRP A 49 11.82 3.39 -4.90
C TRP A 49 13.26 2.88 -5.08
N ARG A 50 13.53 1.63 -4.71
CA ARG A 50 14.88 1.03 -4.78
C ARG A 50 15.07 0.10 -5.98
N LYS A 51 14.08 -0.03 -6.87
CA LYS A 51 14.16 -0.90 -8.05
C LYS A 51 15.07 -0.27 -9.13
N LYS A 52 15.44 -1.09 -10.11
CA LYS A 52 16.26 -0.68 -11.25
C LYS A 52 15.53 0.34 -12.12
N GLU A 53 16.28 1.11 -12.90
CA GLU A 53 15.75 2.22 -13.70
C GLU A 53 14.58 1.81 -14.61
N HIS A 54 14.71 0.70 -15.35
CA HIS A 54 13.65 0.22 -16.24
C HIS A 54 12.35 -0.11 -15.49
N VAL A 55 12.45 -0.82 -14.36
CA VAL A 55 11.30 -1.15 -13.50
C VAL A 55 10.65 0.13 -12.97
N LEU A 56 11.46 1.11 -12.54
CA LEU A 56 10.93 2.37 -12.04
C LEU A 56 10.23 3.17 -13.14
N ARG A 57 10.73 3.09 -14.38
CA ARG A 57 10.18 3.77 -15.55
C ARG A 57 8.82 3.18 -15.95
N GLU A 58 8.71 1.85 -16.00
CA GLU A 58 7.44 1.14 -16.21
C GLU A 58 6.43 1.44 -15.10
N PHE A 59 6.89 1.39 -13.84
CA PHE A 59 6.07 1.74 -12.68
C PHE A 59 5.53 3.18 -12.78
N ILE A 60 6.36 4.16 -13.13
CA ILE A 60 5.89 5.55 -13.29
C ILE A 60 4.84 5.63 -14.39
N ALA A 61 5.03 4.96 -15.53
CA ALA A 61 4.09 5.01 -16.65
C ALA A 61 2.71 4.44 -16.27
N GLU A 62 2.67 3.28 -15.60
CA GLU A 62 1.43 2.68 -15.11
C GLU A 62 0.69 3.62 -14.15
N TRP A 63 1.42 4.20 -13.20
CA TRP A 63 0.85 5.07 -12.18
C TRP A 63 0.45 6.45 -12.69
N ASP A 64 1.11 6.94 -13.74
CA ASP A 64 0.72 8.17 -14.43
C ASP A 64 -0.58 7.97 -15.21
N SER A 65 -0.78 6.79 -15.82
CA SER A 65 -2.06 6.39 -16.40
C SER A 65 -3.15 6.35 -15.33
N TYR A 66 -2.90 5.67 -14.21
CA TYR A 66 -3.84 5.62 -13.08
C TYR A 66 -4.21 7.02 -12.56
N TYR A 67 -3.22 7.90 -12.39
CA TYR A 67 -3.45 9.29 -11.98
C TYR A 67 -4.30 10.04 -13.02
N THR A 68 -4.03 9.86 -14.31
CA THR A 68 -4.79 10.48 -15.40
C THR A 68 -6.24 10.03 -15.38
N ASP A 69 -6.49 8.73 -15.19
CA ASP A 69 -7.84 8.18 -15.11
C ASP A 69 -8.57 8.72 -13.88
N LEU A 70 -7.95 8.67 -12.69
CA LEU A 70 -8.53 9.28 -11.48
C LEU A 70 -8.85 10.77 -11.68
N ARG A 71 -7.94 11.52 -12.32
CA ARG A 71 -8.14 12.95 -12.56
C ARG A 71 -9.32 13.20 -13.50
N ARG A 72 -9.55 12.35 -14.50
CA ARG A 72 -10.74 12.43 -15.38
C ARG A 72 -12.03 12.24 -14.58
N PHE A 73 -12.03 11.36 -13.58
CA PHE A 73 -13.17 11.18 -12.68
C PHE A 73 -13.38 12.40 -11.73
N ASP A 74 -12.30 13.09 -11.30
CA ASP A 74 -12.37 14.31 -10.45
C ASP A 74 -13.15 15.46 -11.13
N PHE A 75 -13.07 15.57 -12.46
CA PHE A 75 -13.71 16.65 -13.22
C PHE A 75 -15.19 16.45 -13.52
N GLY A 76 -15.76 15.27 -13.26
CA GLY A 76 -17.16 14.97 -13.59
C GLY A 76 -18.05 14.65 -12.40
N VAL A 77 -17.47 14.18 -11.29
CA VAL A 77 -18.24 13.71 -10.13
C VAL A 77 -17.52 14.16 -8.87
N ARG A 78 -18.01 15.23 -8.23
CA ARG A 78 -17.73 15.44 -6.80
C ARG A 78 -18.31 14.23 -6.08
N LEU A 79 -17.45 13.29 -5.74
CA LEU A 79 -17.82 12.10 -5.00
C LEU A 79 -18.23 12.56 -3.58
N GLY A 80 -19.50 12.91 -3.40
CA GLY A 80 -20.07 13.26 -2.10
C GLY A 80 -20.04 12.08 -1.13
N PRO A 81 -20.30 12.31 0.16
CA PRO A 81 -20.26 11.28 1.21
C PRO A 81 -21.19 10.09 0.93
N ASP A 82 -22.22 10.26 0.11
CA ASP A 82 -23.22 9.24 -0.21
C ASP A 82 -23.02 8.60 -1.59
N LEU A 83 -21.82 8.11 -1.90
CA LEU A 83 -21.67 7.33 -3.13
C LEU A 83 -21.97 5.84 -2.96
N PRO A 84 -22.95 5.29 -3.71
CA PRO A 84 -22.92 3.90 -4.13
C PRO A 84 -21.80 3.77 -5.16
N SER A 85 -20.56 3.66 -4.68
CA SER A 85 -19.40 3.65 -5.56
C SER A 85 -19.22 2.26 -6.19
N PRO A 86 -19.09 2.14 -7.53
CA PRO A 86 -18.55 0.93 -8.16
C PRO A 86 -17.18 0.54 -7.58
N TYR A 87 -16.45 1.51 -7.00
CA TYR A 87 -15.21 1.27 -6.28
C TYR A 87 -15.40 0.71 -4.88
N LYS A 88 -16.58 0.83 -4.26
CA LYS A 88 -16.88 0.26 -2.95
C LYS A 88 -16.73 -1.26 -3.00
N GLU A 89 -17.22 -1.87 -4.07
CA GLU A 89 -17.12 -3.32 -4.28
C GLU A 89 -15.68 -3.77 -4.59
N ILE A 90 -14.93 -2.98 -5.37
CA ILE A 90 -13.50 -3.25 -5.67
C ILE A 90 -12.64 -3.10 -4.41
N VAL A 91 -12.90 -2.06 -3.63
CA VAL A 91 -12.22 -1.79 -2.35
C VAL A 91 -12.58 -2.86 -1.33
N GLN A 92 -13.86 -3.25 -1.24
CA GLN A 92 -14.32 -4.32 -0.36
C GLN A 92 -13.66 -5.65 -0.73
N LYS A 93 -13.67 -6.05 -2.02
CA LYS A 93 -12.98 -7.26 -2.49
C LYS A 93 -11.49 -7.26 -2.13
N ARG A 94 -10.82 -6.12 -2.21
CA ARG A 94 -9.40 -5.99 -1.81
C ARG A 94 -9.20 -6.06 -0.29
N LEU A 95 -10.11 -5.50 0.50
CA LEU A 95 -10.11 -5.62 1.96
C LEU A 95 -10.28 -7.09 2.36
N ASP A 96 -11.30 -7.75 1.79
CA ASP A 96 -11.62 -9.14 2.08
C ASP A 96 -10.46 -10.07 1.70
N ALA A 97 -9.81 -9.83 0.55
CA ALA A 97 -8.63 -10.59 0.12
C ALA A 97 -7.44 -10.40 1.09
N ARG A 98 -7.25 -9.19 1.62
CA ARG A 98 -6.19 -8.92 2.59
C ARG A 98 -6.47 -9.59 3.94
N ASP A 99 -7.71 -9.54 4.39
CA ASP A 99 -8.13 -10.16 5.65
C ASP A 99 -8.07 -11.69 5.56
N ALA A 100 -8.40 -12.26 4.40
CA ALA A 100 -8.22 -13.69 4.14
C ALA A 100 -6.74 -14.11 4.22
N ARG A 101 -5.83 -13.31 3.65
CA ARG A 101 -4.40 -13.55 3.74
C ARG A 101 -3.88 -13.48 5.18
N LEU A 102 -4.30 -12.48 5.94
CA LEU A 102 -3.92 -12.35 7.36
C LEU A 102 -4.46 -13.52 8.20
N LYS A 103 -5.68 -13.99 7.92
CA LYS A 103 -6.25 -15.17 8.58
C LYS A 103 -5.52 -16.46 8.23
N ALA A 104 -5.08 -16.61 6.97
CA ALA A 104 -4.27 -17.75 6.56
C ALA A 104 -2.91 -17.75 7.30
N GLU A 105 -2.24 -16.59 7.32
CA GLU A 105 -0.97 -16.40 8.02
C GLU A 105 -1.10 -16.62 9.55
N ALA A 106 -2.22 -16.24 10.15
CA ALA A 106 -2.51 -16.50 11.56
C ALA A 106 -2.86 -17.96 11.86
N LYS A 107 -3.36 -18.73 10.88
CA LYS A 107 -3.68 -20.15 11.04
C LYS A 107 -2.44 -21.04 10.94
N ASP A 108 -1.41 -20.55 10.25
CA ASP A 108 -0.09 -21.21 10.18
C ASP A 108 0.76 -20.97 11.45
N LEU A 109 0.36 -20.03 12.31
CA LEU A 109 0.86 -19.94 13.68
C LEU A 109 0.19 -21.05 14.52
N ASP A 110 0.87 -22.19 14.62
CA ASP A 110 0.46 -23.27 15.53
C ASP A 110 0.33 -22.72 16.96
N PRO A 111 -0.86 -22.73 17.59
CA PRO A 111 -1.04 -22.25 18.96
C PRO A 111 -0.18 -23.01 19.98
N ALA A 112 0.38 -24.17 19.62
CA ALA A 112 1.34 -24.91 20.45
C ALA A 112 2.74 -24.27 20.51
N GLU A 113 3.18 -23.53 19.47
CA GLU A 113 4.49 -22.86 19.46
C GLU A 113 4.48 -21.55 20.27
N ASP A 114 3.36 -20.81 20.28
CA ASP A 114 3.23 -19.59 21.11
C ASP A 114 3.20 -19.93 22.62
N ASP A 115 2.60 -21.08 23.01
CA ASP A 115 2.62 -21.55 24.41
C ASP A 115 4.01 -22.07 24.84
N LYS A 116 4.75 -22.72 23.94
CA LYS A 116 6.16 -23.12 24.19
C LYS A 116 7.08 -21.91 24.38
N GLU A 117 6.97 -20.90 23.53
CA GLU A 117 7.77 -19.68 23.60
C GLU A 117 7.43 -18.86 24.86
N ARG A 118 6.14 -18.77 25.25
CA ARG A 118 5.71 -18.20 26.53
C ARG A 118 6.25 -18.95 27.74
N ARG A 119 6.28 -20.29 27.70
CA ARG A 119 6.85 -21.12 28.77
C ARG A 119 8.37 -20.97 28.87
N ARG A 120 9.08 -20.84 27.75
CA ARG A 120 10.55 -20.59 27.73
C ARG A 120 10.92 -19.26 28.37
N ARG A 121 10.14 -18.21 28.13
CA ARG A 121 10.37 -16.87 28.71
C ARG A 121 10.01 -16.74 30.18
N ARG A 122 9.27 -17.70 30.75
CA ARG A 122 8.86 -17.72 32.17
C ARG A 122 9.75 -18.59 33.06
N ARG A 123 10.79 -19.23 32.54
CA ARG A 123 11.75 -19.96 33.39
C ARG A 123 12.64 -18.94 34.12
N PRO A 124 12.56 -18.84 35.47
CA PRO A 124 13.56 -18.08 36.20
C PRO A 124 14.92 -18.81 36.10
N PRO A 125 16.04 -18.09 36.12
CA PRO A 125 17.35 -18.71 36.10
C PRO A 125 17.47 -19.64 37.32
N SER A 126 17.76 -20.92 37.06
CA SER A 126 18.08 -21.89 38.10
C SER A 126 19.25 -21.36 38.91
N ARG A 127 18.97 -20.97 40.15
CA ARG A 127 19.98 -20.55 41.11
C ARG A 127 20.64 -21.83 41.64
N SER A 128 21.76 -22.22 41.03
CA SER A 128 22.61 -23.29 41.54
C SER A 128 23.20 -22.84 42.88
N LEU A 129 23.00 -23.66 43.93
CA LEU A 129 23.65 -23.55 45.23
C LEU A 129 25.09 -24.04 45.16
#